data_AF-A0A1J5QZ26-F1
#
_entry.id   AF-A0A1J5QZ26-F1
#
_cell.length_a   1.000
_cell.length_b   1.000
_cell.length_c   1.000
_cell.angle_alpha   90.00
_cell.angle_beta   90.00
_cell.angle_gamma   90.00
#
_symmetry.space_group_name_H-M   'P 1'
#
loop_
_entity.id
_entity.type
_entity.pdbx_description
1 polymer ?
#
loop_
_entity_poly.entity_id
_entity_poly.type
_entity_poly.pdbx_seq_one_letter_code
_entity_poly.pdbx_strand_id
1 'polypeptide(L)' 'MPRWTDETRARQAELIRIHRPWEKSTGPRTEEGKLKSCQNAYVHGAYSLDVKGRSARLRPLLGLIYAIRNRSRAKR' A
#
# COMPACT_ATOMS: atom_id res chain seq x y z
N MET A 1 4.76 27.13 -6.20
CA MET A 1 4.30 25.74 -6.42
C MET A 1 2.91 25.77 -7.02
N PRO A 2 2.56 24.90 -7.98
CA PRO A 2 1.21 24.84 -8.53
C PRO A 2 0.18 24.60 -7.41
N ARG A 3 -0.92 25.35 -7.41
CA ARG A 3 -2.02 25.12 -6.48
C ARG A 3 -2.89 24.00 -7.03
N TRP A 4 -2.95 22.87 -6.33
CA TRP A 4 -3.84 21.75 -6.65
C TRP A 4 -5.26 22.04 -6.16
N THR A 5 -6.03 22.79 -6.96
CA THR A 5 -7.48 22.96 -6.79
C THR A 5 -8.22 21.82 -7.48
N ASP A 6 -9.53 21.73 -7.27
CA ASP A 6 -10.33 20.65 -7.87
C ASP A 6 -10.45 20.80 -9.39
N GLU A 7 -10.49 22.02 -9.91
CA GLU A 7 -10.49 22.30 -11.35
C GLU A 7 -9.16 21.89 -11.99
N THR A 8 -8.03 22.15 -11.33
CA THR A 8 -6.72 21.75 -11.86
C THR A 8 -6.55 20.23 -11.81
N ARG A 9 -7.06 19.55 -10.76
CA ARG A 9 -7.11 18.09 -10.72
C ARG A 9 -7.96 17.50 -11.84
N ALA A 10 -9.15 18.07 -12.10
CA ALA A 10 -10.03 17.61 -13.17
C ALA A 10 -9.39 17.78 -14.56
N ARG A 11 -8.77 18.94 -14.82
CA ARG A 11 -8.02 19.18 -16.07
C ARG A 11 -6.86 18.20 -16.24
N GLN A 12 -6.11 17.92 -15.17
CA GLN A 12 -5.01 16.95 -15.23
C GLN A 12 -5.51 15.51 -15.43
N ALA A 13 -6.65 15.15 -14.85
CA ALA A 13 -7.26 13.85 -15.09
C ALA A 13 -7.63 13.66 -16.57
N GLU A 14 -8.16 14.70 -17.21
CA GLU A 14 -8.47 14.67 -18.65
C GLU A 14 -7.21 14.50 -19.50
N LEU A 15 -6.15 15.26 -19.21
CA LEU A 15 -4.86 15.11 -19.89
C LEU A 15 -4.27 13.69 -19.73
N ILE A 16 -4.35 13.12 -18.53
CA ILE A 16 -3.89 11.75 -18.27
C ILE A 16 -4.69 10.73 -19.10
N ARG A 17 -6.00 10.92 -19.28
CA ARG A 17 -6.85 10.07 -20.14
C ARG A 17 -6.52 10.22 -21.62
N ILE A 18 -6.15 11.41 -22.08
CA ILE A 18 -5.74 11.65 -23.47
C ILE A 18 -4.38 10.99 -23.73
N HIS A 19 -3.40 11.26 -22.87
CA HIS A 19 -2.02 10.82 -23.06
C HIS A 19 -1.79 9.34 -22.75
N ARG A 20 -2.65 8.73 -21.93
CA ARG A 20 -2.63 7.30 -21.56
C ARG A 20 -1.21 6.79 -21.27
N PRO A 21 -0.45 7.44 -20.36
CA PRO A 21 0.96 7.13 -20.17
C PRO A 21 1.24 5.66 -19.82
N TRP A 22 0.25 4.95 -19.26
CA TRP A 22 0.32 3.51 -18.99
C TRP A 22 0.51 2.65 -20.24
N GLU A 23 0.06 3.09 -21.43
CA GLU A 23 0.25 2.34 -22.68
C GLU A 23 1.73 2.25 -23.09
N LYS A 24 2.53 3.25 -22.70
CA LYS A 24 3.99 3.29 -22.93
C LYS A 24 4.79 2.77 -21.75
N SER A 25 4.13 2.24 -20.71
CA SER A 25 4.83 1.72 -19.53
C SER A 25 5.72 0.53 -19.91
N THR A 26 6.99 0.58 -19.50
CA THR A 26 8.00 -0.46 -19.72
C THR A 26 8.17 -1.39 -18.52
N GLY A 27 7.16 -1.43 -17.64
CA GLY A 27 7.17 -2.30 -16.46
C GLY A 27 7.27 -3.80 -16.79
N PRO A 28 7.54 -4.65 -15.79
CA PRO A 28 7.71 -6.08 -15.99
C PRO A 28 6.43 -6.74 -16.52
N ARG A 29 6.54 -7.40 -17.69
CA ARG A 29 5.44 -8.15 -18.32
C ARG A 29 5.38 -9.62 -17.91
N THR A 30 6.49 -10.17 -17.41
CA THR A 30 6.59 -11.56 -16.97
C THR A 30 6.31 -11.70 -15.48
N GLU A 31 5.91 -12.89 -15.05
CA GLU A 31 5.66 -13.19 -13.64
C GLU A 31 6.93 -13.00 -12.81
N GLU A 32 8.07 -13.50 -13.29
CA GLU A 32 9.38 -13.29 -12.65
C GLU A 32 9.74 -11.81 -12.50
N GLY A 33 9.44 -11.00 -13.52
CA GLY A 33 9.68 -9.56 -13.46
C GLY A 33 8.81 -8.87 -12.42
N LYS A 34 7.54 -9.27 -12.33
CA LYS A 34 6.60 -8.75 -11.31
C LYS A 34 7.05 -9.14 -9.90
N LEU A 35 7.49 -10.39 -9.72
CA LEU A 35 8.05 -10.87 -8.45
C LEU A 35 9.27 -10.08 -8.02
N LYS A 36 10.17 -9.74 -8.95
CA LYS A 36 11.32 -8.87 -8.65
C LYS A 36 10.87 -7.45 -8.30
N SER A 37 9.97 -6.86 -9.09
CA SER A 37 9.52 -5.49 -8.86
C SER A 37 8.74 -5.33 -7.56
N CYS A 38 7.98 -6.34 -7.11
CA CYS A 38 7.23 -6.26 -5.86
C CYS A 38 8.14 -6.29 -4.61
N GLN A 39 9.37 -6.78 -4.74
CA GLN A 39 10.34 -6.80 -3.64
C GLN A 39 10.79 -5.39 -3.22
N ASN A 40 10.67 -4.39 -4.10
CA ASN A 40 11.02 -3.00 -3.77
C ASN A 40 10.21 -2.44 -2.58
N ALA A 41 9.00 -2.96 -2.33
CA ALA A 41 8.19 -2.59 -1.18
C ALA A 41 8.85 -2.94 0.17
N TYR A 42 9.81 -3.87 0.16
CA TYR A 42 10.50 -4.35 1.36
C TYR A 42 11.74 -3.54 1.75
N VAL A 43 12.13 -2.56 0.95
CA VAL A 43 13.36 -1.80 1.17
C VAL A 43 13.14 -0.69 2.21
N HIS A 44 11.97 -0.03 2.21
CA HIS A 44 11.72 1.16 3.03
C HIS A 44 10.32 1.21 3.63
N GLY A 45 10.14 2.10 4.61
CA GLY A 45 8.84 2.41 5.22
C GLY A 45 8.31 1.30 6.13
N ALA A 46 7.01 1.39 6.45
CA ALA A 46 6.34 0.47 7.37
C ALA A 46 6.19 -0.97 6.83
N TYR A 47 6.61 -1.22 5.59
CA TYR A 47 6.59 -2.54 4.96
C TYR A 47 7.98 -3.11 4.72
N SER A 48 9.04 -2.50 5.27
CA SER A 48 10.39 -3.04 5.17
C SER A 48 10.47 -4.47 5.76
N LEU A 49 11.44 -5.28 5.33
CA LEU A 49 11.59 -6.65 5.84
C LEU A 49 11.68 -6.69 7.37
N ASP A 50 12.47 -5.78 7.94
CA ASP A 50 12.65 -5.66 9.38
C ASP A 50 11.33 -5.31 10.08
N VAL A 51 10.60 -4.29 9.60
CA VAL A 51 9.32 -3.89 10.19
C VAL A 51 8.26 -4.99 10.01
N LYS A 52 8.24 -5.67 8.86
CA LYS A 52 7.32 -6.79 8.60
C LYS A 52 7.60 -7.97 9.51
N GLY A 53 8.88 -8.28 9.77
CA GLY A 53 9.32 -9.30 10.73
C GLY A 53 8.93 -8.96 12.17
N ARG A 54 9.20 -7.73 12.62
CA ARG A 54 8.76 -7.23 13.94
C ARG A 54 7.24 -7.30 14.09
N SER A 55 6.51 -6.85 13.07
CA SER A 55 5.05 -6.87 13.06
C SER A 55 4.50 -8.30 13.06
N ALA A 56 5.13 -9.25 12.36
CA ALA A 56 4.73 -10.66 12.39
C ALA A 56 4.83 -11.25 13.80
N ARG A 57 5.87 -10.88 14.56
CA ARG A 57 6.04 -11.31 15.95
C ARG A 57 4.97 -10.74 16.90
N LEU A 58 4.56 -9.48 16.69
CA LEU A 58 3.61 -8.79 17.57
C LEU A 58 2.14 -9.09 17.24
N ARG A 59 1.83 -9.45 16.00
CA ARG A 59 0.48 -9.77 15.52
C ARG A 59 -0.32 -10.75 16.41
N PRO A 60 0.21 -11.90 16.84
CA PRO A 60 -0.55 -12.82 17.68
C PRO A 60 -0.88 -12.22 19.06
N LEU A 61 0.03 -11.43 19.63
CA LEU A 61 -0.19 -10.75 20.92
C LEU A 61 -1.30 -9.70 20.81
N LEU A 62 -1.29 -8.91 19.73
CA LEU A 62 -2.35 -7.93 19.45
C LEU A 62 -3.71 -8.62 19.26
N GLY A 63 -3.74 -9.78 18.58
CA GLY A 63 -4.93 -10.59 18.42
C GLY A 63 -5.50 -11.10 19.74
N LEU A 64 -4.63 -11.54 20.66
CA LEU A 64 -5.03 -11.99 21.99
C LEU A 64 -5.63 -10.84 22.82
N ILE A 65 -4.96 -9.68 22.86
CA ILE A 65 -5.44 -8.48 23.56
C ILE A 65 -6.82 -8.07 23.01
N TYR A 66 -6.98 -8.05 21.69
CA TYR A 66 -8.25 -7.73 21.05
C TYR A 66 -9.35 -8.73 21.46
N ALA A 67 -9.08 -10.04 21.42
CA ALA A 67 -10.03 -11.07 21.79
C ALA A 67 -10.45 -11.01 23.27
N ILE A 68 -9.52 -10.68 24.17
CA ILE A 68 -9.83 -10.45 25.60
C ILE A 68 -10.74 -9.22 25.74
N ARG A 69 -10.38 -8.11 25.11
CA ARG A 69 -11.18 -6.87 25.14
C ARG A 69 -12.61 -7.11 24.64
N ASN A 70 -12.77 -7.84 23.55
CA ASN A 70 -14.09 -8.11 22.97
C ASN A 70 -14.94 -9.03 23.85
N ARG A 71 -14.33 -10.05 24.47
CA ARG A 71 -15.03 -10.92 25.43
C ARG A 71 -15.51 -10.17 26.67
N SER A 72 -14.73 -9.22 27.18
CA SER A 72 -15.13 -8.40 28.33
C SER A 72 -16.26 -7.41 28.02
N ARG A 73 -16.41 -7.01 26.75
CA ARG A 73 -17.57 -6.22 26.28
C ARG A 73 -18.82 -7.08 26.11
N ALA A 74 -18.70 -8.30 25.61
CA ALA A 74 -19.84 -9.20 25.37
C ALA A 74 -20.48 -9.77 26.65
N LYS A 75 -19.79 -9.66 27.79
CA LYS A 75 -20.27 -10.11 29.11
C LYS A 75 -20.97 -8.99 29.92
N ARG A 76 -21.12 -7.78 29.37
CA ARG A 76 -21.87 -6.69 29.99
C ARG A 76 -23.23 -6.54 29.34
#